data_AF-A0A526YHB2-F1
#
_entry.id   AF-A0A526YHB2-F1
#
_cell.length_a   1.000
_cell.length_b   1.000
_cell.length_c   1.000
_cell.angle_alpha   90.00
_cell.angle_beta   90.00
_cell.angle_gamma   90.00
#
_symmetry.space_group_name_H-M   'P 1'
#
loop_
_entity.id
_entity.type
_entity.pdbx_description
1 polymer ?
#
loop_
_entity_poly.entity_id
_entity_poly.type
_entity_poly.pdbx_seq_one_letter_code
_entity_poly.pdbx_strand_id
1 'polypeptide(L)' 'DLVPPEDLAKLPEIKLITIDDPLFGGWKKAQPYHFGDGGIFDQIYKPAQ' A
#
# COMPACT_ATOMS: atom_id res chain seq x y z
N ASP A 1 8.81 -26.29 -0.89
CA ASP A 1 8.61 -26.26 0.57
C ASP A 1 7.53 -25.28 0.93
N LEU A 2 6.61 -25.69 1.80
CA LEU A 2 5.57 -24.82 2.34
C LEU A 2 5.98 -24.37 3.74
N VAL A 3 5.44 -23.23 4.17
CA VAL A 3 5.60 -22.76 5.55
C VAL A 3 4.92 -23.73 6.54
N PRO A 4 5.51 -23.96 7.73
CA PRO A 4 4.88 -24.76 8.79
C PRO A 4 3.52 -24.19 9.23
N PRO A 5 2.49 -25.02 9.48
CA PRO A 5 1.15 -24.56 9.88
C PRO A 5 1.13 -23.66 11.12
N GLU A 6 2.05 -23.88 12.07
CA GLU A 6 2.20 -23.09 13.29
C GLU A 6 2.57 -21.62 13.00
N ASP A 7 3.22 -21.34 11.86
CA ASP A 7 3.58 -19.98 11.48
C ASP A 7 2.37 -19.19 10.96
N LEU A 8 1.33 -19.86 10.48
CA LEU A 8 0.09 -19.19 10.04
C LEU A 8 -0.66 -18.53 11.20
N ALA A 9 -0.51 -19.05 12.43
CA ALA A 9 -1.09 -18.45 13.63
C ALA A 9 -0.53 -17.04 13.95
N LYS A 10 0.61 -16.67 13.34
CA LYS A 10 1.21 -15.33 13.47
C LYS A 10 0.55 -14.29 12.57
N LEU A 11 -0.35 -14.69 11.68
CA LEU A 11 -1.08 -13.82 10.76
C LEU A 11 -2.51 -13.63 11.29
N PRO A 12 -2.76 -12.66 12.20
CA PRO A 12 -4.10 -12.39 12.68
C PRO A 12 -5.00 -12.00 11.50
N GLU A 13 -6.28 -12.39 11.58
CA GLU A 13 -7.26 -11.96 10.60
C GLU A 13 -7.51 -10.45 10.75
N ILE A 14 -7.22 -9.69 9.69
CA ILE A 14 -7.45 -8.26 9.62
C ILE A 14 -8.17 -7.92 8.32
N LYS A 15 -9.01 -6.88 8.37
CA LYS A 15 -9.68 -6.38 7.17
C LYS A 15 -8.66 -5.72 6.25
N LEU A 16 -8.53 -6.26 5.05
CA LEU A 16 -7.66 -5.74 4.00
C LEU A 16 -8.47 -4.98 2.94
N ILE A 17 -7.82 -4.03 2.28
CA ILE A 17 -8.29 -3.41 1.04
C ILE A 17 -7.25 -3.68 -0.05
N THR A 18 -7.69 -3.71 -1.30
CA THR A 18 -6.80 -3.94 -2.45
C THR A 18 -6.47 -2.61 -3.11
N ILE A 19 -5.41 -2.62 -3.93
CA ILE A 19 -5.10 -1.45 -4.76
C ILE A 19 -6.17 -1.20 -5.84
N ASP A 20 -6.93 -2.22 -6.22
CA ASP A 20 -8.01 -2.10 -7.21
C ASP A 20 -9.32 -1.61 -6.60
N ASP A 21 -9.39 -1.46 -5.28
CA ASP A 21 -10.53 -0.84 -4.60
C ASP A 21 -10.82 0.54 -5.24
N PRO A 22 -12.10 0.91 -5.48
CA PRO A 22 -12.47 2.22 -6.05
C PRO A 22 -11.85 3.44 -5.35
N LEU A 23 -11.44 3.29 -4.08
CA LEU A 23 -10.66 4.29 -3.35
C LEU A 23 -9.36 4.68 -4.07
N PHE A 24 -8.67 3.71 -4.67
CA PHE A 24 -7.39 3.93 -5.37
C PHE A 24 -7.52 3.75 -6.90
N GLY A 25 -8.32 2.78 -7.36
CA GLY A 25 -8.58 2.50 -8.76
C GLY A 25 -7.39 1.89 -9.53
N GLY A 26 -6.55 1.13 -8.83
CA GLY A 26 -5.40 0.42 -9.40
C GLY A 26 -4.13 1.27 -9.49
N TRP A 27 -2.98 0.60 -9.65
CA TRP A 27 -1.66 1.26 -9.69
C TRP A 27 -1.52 2.30 -10.79
N LYS A 28 -2.17 2.11 -11.94
CA LYS A 28 -2.15 3.07 -13.05
C LYS A 28 -2.69 4.45 -12.62
N LYS A 29 -3.61 4.49 -11.65
CA LYS A 29 -4.16 5.72 -11.09
C LYS A 29 -3.42 6.14 -9.82
N ALA A 30 -3.23 5.22 -8.89
CA ALA A 30 -2.62 5.51 -7.59
C ALA A 30 -1.18 6.03 -7.72
N GLN A 31 -0.38 5.44 -8.61
CA GLN A 31 1.04 5.78 -8.75
C GLN A 31 1.27 7.24 -9.15
N PRO A 32 0.77 7.75 -10.29
CA PRO A 32 1.01 9.14 -10.67
C PRO A 32 0.31 10.14 -9.74
N TYR A 33 -0.86 9.79 -9.18
CA TYR A 33 -1.60 10.71 -8.31
C TYR A 33 -0.90 10.96 -6.96
N HIS A 34 -0.39 9.89 -6.34
CA HIS A 34 0.26 10.00 -5.03
C HIS A 34 1.78 10.21 -5.13
N PHE A 35 2.45 9.59 -6.09
CA PHE A 35 3.91 9.46 -6.13
C PHE A 35 4.57 9.94 -7.43
N GLY A 36 3.80 10.45 -8.39
CA GLY A 36 4.36 11.11 -9.57
C GLY A 36 4.90 12.49 -9.22
N ASP A 37 5.62 13.11 -10.16
CA ASP A 37 6.14 14.47 -9.99
C ASP A 37 5.01 15.47 -9.66
N GLY A 38 5.13 16.17 -8.53
CA GLY A 38 4.10 17.09 -8.02
C GLY A 38 2.90 16.38 -7.36
N GLY A 39 2.98 15.06 -7.18
CA GLY A 39 1.98 14.24 -6.51
C GLY A 39 1.83 14.57 -5.03
N ILE A 40 0.88 13.92 -4.37
CA ILE A 40 0.57 14.20 -2.96
C ILE A 40 1.79 14.01 -2.06
N PHE A 41 2.62 12.99 -2.32
CA PHE A 41 3.83 12.75 -1.54
C PHE A 41 4.75 13.97 -1.54
N ASP A 42 5.05 14.56 -2.69
CA ASP A 42 5.92 15.74 -2.80
C ASP A 42 5.39 16.93 -2.00
N GLN A 43 4.07 17.07 -1.92
CA GLN A 43 3.42 18.18 -1.21
C GLN A 43 3.53 18.05 0.31
N ILE A 44 3.56 16.81 0.83
CA ILE A 44 3.58 16.53 2.27
C ILE A 44 4.95 16.09 2.77
N TYR A 45 5.85 15.69 1.87
CA TYR A 45 7.15 15.17 2.22
C TYR A 45 8.04 16.30 2.76
N LYS A 46 8.52 16.09 3.98
CA LYS A 46 9.52 16.93 4.62
C LYS A 46 10.75 16.05 4.85
N PRO A 47 11.81 16.19 4.04
CA PRO A 47 13.05 15.48 4.34
C PRO A 47 13.53 15.87 5.74
N ALA A 48 14.07 14.90 6.47
CA ALA A 48 14.62 15.15 7.80
C ALA A 48 15.66 16.28 7.73
N GLN A 49 15.51 17.28 8.60
CA GLN A 49 16.40 18.44 8.69
C GLN A 49 17.71 18.07 9.38
#